data_AF-A0ABD5U2C4-F1
#
_entry.id   AF-A0ABD5U2C4-F1
#
_cell.length_a   1.000
_cell.length_b   1.000
_cell.length_c   1.000
_cell.angle_alpha   90.00
_cell.angle_beta   90.00
_cell.angle_gamma   90.00
#
_symmetry.space_group_name_H-M   'P 1'
#
loop_
_entity.id
_entity.type
_entity.pdbx_description
1 polymer ?
#
loop_
_entity_poly.entity_id
_entity_poly.type
_entity_poly.pdbx_seq_one_letter_code
_entity_poly.pdbx_strand_id
1 'polypeptide(L)'
;MDAEVRTESDAARGYDDPLGDVLPRANVDSRWWYWIAAVPAFGLAALVGGVFFLFGFLFDLFLTGGLLTFGAAFLLVPVAGLVGLVLTVMYPIATYVDARAVAESNAEWMPDPLVWGLVALASVVLSAFSLSVVASLYYLYKRHGAVGIP
;
A
#
# COMPACT_ATOMS: atom_id res chain seq x y z
N MET A 1 -26.31 -29.80 -6.37
CA MET A 1 -26.50 -28.86 -5.24
C MET A 1 -25.43 -29.26 -4.26
N ASP A 2 -24.21 -28.83 -4.57
CA ASP A 2 -23.00 -29.30 -3.90
C ASP A 2 -22.82 -28.41 -2.68
N ALA A 3 -23.09 -28.99 -1.51
CA ALA A 3 -22.80 -28.35 -0.25
C ALA A 3 -21.28 -28.29 -0.11
N GLU A 4 -20.71 -27.10 -0.34
CA GLU A 4 -19.32 -26.83 -0.01
C GLU A 4 -19.08 -27.20 1.45
N VAL A 5 -18.18 -28.16 1.65
CA VAL A 5 -17.65 -28.51 2.95
C VAL A 5 -16.80 -27.33 3.40
N ARG A 6 -17.43 -26.35 4.08
CA ARG A 6 -16.72 -25.36 4.88
C ARG A 6 -15.92 -26.15 5.91
N THR A 7 -14.62 -26.29 5.68
CA THR A 7 -13.72 -26.92 6.65
C THR A 7 -13.81 -26.14 7.95
N GLU A 8 -13.96 -26.82 9.09
CA GLU A 8 -14.17 -26.24 10.43
C GLU A 8 -13.16 -25.13 10.81
N SER A 9 -12.04 -25.05 10.09
CA SER A 9 -11.01 -24.01 10.20
C SER A 9 -11.53 -22.58 9.96
N ASP A 10 -12.50 -22.37 9.08
CA ASP A 10 -13.00 -21.00 8.77
C ASP A 10 -14.00 -20.50 9.80
N ALA A 11 -14.76 -21.41 10.42
CA ALA A 11 -15.73 -21.06 11.46
C ALA A 11 -15.04 -20.50 12.73
N ALA A 12 -13.76 -20.82 12.95
CA ALA A 12 -12.98 -20.34 14.09
C ALA A 12 -12.37 -18.93 13.87
N ARG A 13 -12.18 -18.47 12.62
CA ARG A 13 -11.39 -17.27 12.31
C ARG A 13 -12.14 -15.94 12.36
N GLY A 14 -13.47 -15.94 12.52
CA GLY A 14 -14.27 -14.72 12.56
C GLY A 14 -14.29 -13.89 11.26
N TYR A 15 -13.58 -14.32 10.21
CA TYR A 15 -13.56 -13.72 8.87
C TYR A 15 -13.37 -14.80 7.78
N ASP A 16 -13.77 -14.48 6.55
CA ASP A 16 -13.71 -15.35 5.36
C ASP A 16 -12.41 -15.12 4.55
N ASP A 17 -11.56 -16.15 4.37
CA ASP A 17 -10.23 -16.07 3.70
C ASP A 17 -10.23 -16.64 2.27
N PRO A 18 -10.85 -15.98 1.27
CA PRO A 18 -10.98 -16.54 -0.08
C PRO A 18 -9.65 -16.59 -0.86
N LEU A 19 -8.62 -15.85 -0.41
CA LEU A 19 -7.30 -15.84 -1.05
C LEU A 19 -6.27 -16.64 -0.25
N GLY A 20 -6.74 -17.47 0.70
CA GLY A 20 -6.01 -18.41 1.54
C GLY A 20 -4.91 -19.18 0.81
N ASP A 21 -5.30 -19.79 -0.30
CA ASP A 21 -4.48 -20.73 -1.06
C ASP A 21 -3.66 -20.07 -2.18
N VAL A 22 -3.97 -18.82 -2.51
CA VAL A 22 -3.32 -18.08 -3.61
C VAL A 22 -2.19 -17.20 -3.10
N LEU A 23 -2.41 -16.51 -1.97
CA LEU A 23 -1.45 -15.57 -1.41
C LEU A 23 -0.59 -16.21 -0.32
N PRO A 24 0.71 -15.87 -0.25
CA PRO A 24 1.62 -16.46 0.72
C PRO A 24 1.16 -16.19 2.16
N ARG A 25 1.29 -17.21 3.01
CA ARG A 25 1.10 -17.04 4.46
C ARG A 25 2.31 -16.35 5.07
N ALA A 26 2.06 -15.45 6.01
CA ALA A 26 3.08 -14.66 6.67
C ALA A 26 2.87 -14.64 8.18
N ASN A 27 3.95 -14.52 8.94
CA ASN A 27 3.88 -14.27 10.38
C ASN A 27 3.72 -12.75 10.64
N VAL A 28 3.24 -12.38 11.83
CA VAL A 28 3.09 -11.01 12.31
C VAL A 28 4.40 -10.22 12.29
N ASP A 29 5.53 -10.90 12.49
CA ASP A 29 6.89 -10.32 12.44
C ASP A 29 7.43 -10.13 11.01
N SER A 30 6.66 -10.51 9.99
CA SER A 30 7.09 -10.40 8.60
C SER A 30 7.21 -8.94 8.15
N ARG A 31 8.03 -8.72 7.11
CA ARG A 31 8.32 -7.38 6.57
C ARG A 31 7.29 -6.88 5.55
N TRP A 32 6.13 -7.53 5.45
CA TRP A 32 5.08 -7.12 4.51
C TRP A 32 4.57 -5.70 4.76
N TRP A 33 4.60 -5.25 6.01
CA TRP A 33 4.28 -3.87 6.37
C TRP A 33 5.18 -2.81 5.71
N TYR A 34 6.39 -3.16 5.23
CA TYR A 34 7.23 -2.22 4.47
C TYR A 34 6.61 -1.78 3.16
N TRP A 35 5.87 -2.65 2.47
CA TRP A 35 5.14 -2.27 1.26
C TRP A 35 4.01 -1.28 1.56
N ILE A 36 3.41 -1.40 2.74
CA ILE A 36 2.39 -0.47 3.24
C ILE A 36 3.03 0.88 3.59
N ALA A 37 4.18 0.86 4.28
CA ALA A 37 4.95 2.06 4.63
C ALA A 37 5.60 2.75 3.42
N ALA A 38 5.84 2.02 2.34
CA ALA A 38 6.34 2.58 1.08
C ALA A 38 5.33 3.55 0.45
N VAL A 39 4.03 3.39 0.67
CA VAL A 39 2.98 4.27 0.12
C VAL A 39 3.09 5.72 0.64
N PRO A 40 3.07 5.99 1.96
CA PRO A 40 3.22 7.35 2.47
C PRO A 40 4.61 7.90 2.19
N ALA A 41 5.66 7.06 2.21
CA ALA A 41 7.01 7.47 1.84
C ALA A 41 7.09 7.93 0.37
N PHE A 42 6.50 7.17 -0.55
CA PHE A 42 6.40 7.52 -1.96
C PHE A 42 5.57 8.78 -2.18
N GLY A 43 4.42 8.89 -1.51
CA GLY A 43 3.57 10.09 -1.57
C GLY A 43 4.32 11.34 -1.10
N LEU A 44 5.08 11.25 -0.01
CA LEU A 44 5.91 12.34 0.49
C LEU A 44 7.04 12.68 -0.48
N ALA A 45 7.74 11.68 -1.02
CA ALA A 45 8.80 11.88 -2.00
C ALA A 45 8.27 12.53 -3.29
N ALA A 46 7.11 12.09 -3.77
CA ALA A 46 6.46 12.67 -4.94
C ALA A 46 6.01 14.11 -4.69
N LEU A 47 5.49 14.42 -3.50
CA LEU A 47 5.09 15.77 -3.12
C LEU A 47 6.31 16.70 -3.04
N VAL A 48 7.34 16.30 -2.29
CA VAL A 48 8.58 17.08 -2.14
C VAL A 48 9.26 17.25 -3.51
N GLY A 49 9.43 16.16 -4.24
CA GLY A 49 10.01 16.17 -5.58
C GLY A 49 9.22 17.03 -6.55
N GLY A 50 7.89 16.97 -6.51
CA GLY A 50 7.00 17.79 -7.34
C GLY A 50 7.12 19.29 -7.03
N VAL A 51 7.25 19.66 -5.75
CA VAL A 51 7.50 21.05 -5.35
C VAL A 51 8.84 21.54 -5.89
N PHE A 52 9.92 20.79 -5.67
CA PHE A 52 11.25 21.15 -6.20
C PHE A 52 11.25 21.20 -7.74
N PHE A 53 10.59 20.25 -8.39
CA PHE A 53 10.46 20.22 -9.83
C PHE A 53 9.70 21.44 -10.35
N LEU A 54 8.60 21.84 -9.71
CA LEU A 54 7.84 23.03 -10.08
C LEU A 54 8.70 24.30 -9.97
N PHE A 55 9.40 24.50 -8.85
CA PHE A 55 10.29 25.65 -8.70
C PHE A 55 11.44 25.64 -9.72
N GLY A 56 12.06 24.47 -9.92
CA GLY A 56 13.10 24.29 -10.93
C GLY A 56 12.59 24.58 -12.33
N PHE A 57 11.38 24.13 -12.67
CA PHE A 57 10.72 24.38 -13.96
C PHE A 57 10.46 25.87 -14.17
N LEU A 58 9.90 26.56 -13.17
CA LEU A 58 9.67 27.99 -13.28
C LEU A 58 10.97 28.75 -13.52
N PHE A 59 12.05 28.40 -12.83
CA PHE A 59 13.36 29.02 -13.03
C PHE A 59 13.96 28.69 -14.40
N ASP A 60 13.92 27.43 -14.80
CA ASP A 60 14.46 26.93 -16.07
C ASP A 60 13.68 27.47 -17.29
N LEU A 61 12.38 27.76 -17.14
CA LEU A 61 11.57 28.37 -18.18
C LEU A 61 12.09 29.76 -18.56
N PHE A 62 12.54 30.56 -17.58
CA PHE A 62 13.13 31.89 -17.84
C PHE A 62 14.58 31.81 -18.37
N LEU A 63 15.34 30.77 -18.01
CA LEU A 63 16.75 30.64 -18.40
C LEU A 63 16.95 29.93 -19.75
N THR A 64 16.33 28.77 -19.93
CA THR A 64 16.55 27.89 -21.09
C THR A 64 15.27 27.58 -21.87
N GLY A 65 14.14 28.17 -21.47
CA GLY A 65 12.83 27.84 -22.05
C GLY A 65 12.28 26.49 -21.60
N GLY A 66 12.83 25.89 -20.53
CA GLY A 66 12.37 24.62 -19.96
C GLY A 66 13.09 23.38 -20.49
N LEU A 67 14.18 23.52 -21.27
CA LEU A 67 14.87 22.40 -21.89
C LEU A 67 15.47 21.43 -20.85
N LEU A 68 16.07 21.96 -19.78
CA LEU A 68 16.74 21.14 -18.76
C LEU A 68 15.72 20.36 -17.93
N THR A 69 14.64 21.02 -17.53
CA THR A 69 13.57 20.41 -16.74
C THR A 69 12.74 19.43 -17.54
N PHE A 70 12.55 19.65 -18.84
CA PHE A 70 11.97 18.65 -19.73
C PHE A 70 12.86 17.40 -19.83
N GLY A 71 14.17 17.59 -20.00
CA GLY A 71 15.14 16.48 -20.02
C GLY A 71 15.14 15.69 -18.71
N ALA A 72 15.07 16.37 -17.56
CA ALA A 72 14.94 15.72 -16.26
C ALA A 72 13.60 14.97 -16.11
N ALA A 73 12.49 15.59 -16.54
CA ALA A 73 11.16 14.96 -16.48
C ALA A 73 11.10 13.68 -17.30
N PHE A 74 11.73 13.67 -18.49
CA PHE A 74 11.79 12.51 -19.36
C PHE A 74 12.37 11.26 -18.68
N LEU A 75 13.29 11.44 -17.72
CA LEU A 75 13.88 10.34 -16.95
C LEU A 75 13.12 10.09 -15.63
N LEU A 76 12.81 11.14 -14.88
CA LEU A 76 12.26 11.02 -13.53
C LEU A 76 10.80 10.58 -13.53
N VAL A 77 9.98 11.07 -14.47
CA VAL A 77 8.55 10.74 -14.53
C VAL A 77 8.31 9.26 -14.81
N PRO A 78 8.98 8.61 -15.79
CA PRO A 78 8.83 7.17 -15.99
C PRO A 78 9.29 6.35 -14.78
N VAL A 79 10.40 6.72 -14.14
CA VAL A 79 10.89 6.02 -12.96
C VAL A 79 9.88 6.12 -11.80
N ALA A 80 9.38 7.32 -11.50
CA ALA A 80 8.35 7.51 -10.50
C ALA A 80 7.05 6.76 -10.86
N GLY A 81 6.67 6.77 -12.13
CA GLY A 81 5.51 6.03 -12.65
C GLY A 81 5.64 4.52 -12.49
N LEU A 82 6.84 3.95 -12.74
CA LEU A 82 7.10 2.53 -12.53
C LEU A 82 7.03 2.15 -11.05
N VAL A 83 7.60 2.96 -10.15
CA VAL A 83 7.47 2.74 -8.70
C VAL A 83 6.01 2.82 -8.28
N GLY A 84 5.26 3.82 -8.76
CA GLY A 84 3.83 3.94 -8.53
C GLY A 84 3.06 2.71 -9.02
N LEU A 85 3.37 2.19 -10.21
CA LEU A 85 2.74 0.98 -10.77
C LEU A 85 2.99 -0.25 -9.88
N VAL A 86 4.23 -0.45 -9.43
CA VAL A 86 4.57 -1.53 -8.49
C VAL A 86 3.76 -1.39 -7.21
N LEU A 87 3.67 -0.17 -6.65
CA LEU A 87 2.89 0.07 -5.43
C LEU A 87 1.40 -0.13 -5.65
N THR A 88 0.85 0.14 -6.84
CA THR A 88 -0.57 -0.11 -7.14
C THR A 88 -0.96 -1.56 -6.93
N VAL A 89 -0.05 -2.48 -7.28
CA VAL A 89 -0.27 -3.92 -7.13
C VAL A 89 0.14 -4.39 -5.73
N MET A 90 1.31 -3.97 -5.25
CA MET A 90 1.87 -4.47 -4.01
C MET A 90 1.15 -3.95 -2.77
N TYR A 91 0.59 -2.73 -2.79
CA TYR A 91 -0.06 -2.16 -1.62
C TYR A 91 -1.33 -2.94 -1.18
N PRO A 92 -2.28 -3.28 -2.08
CA PRO A 92 -3.43 -4.11 -1.71
C PRO A 92 -3.04 -5.51 -1.26
N ILE A 93 -2.10 -6.15 -1.98
CA ILE A 93 -1.62 -7.50 -1.64
C ILE A 93 -0.95 -7.51 -0.27
N ALA A 94 -0.03 -6.58 -0.01
CA ALA A 94 0.67 -6.49 1.25
C ALA A 94 -0.27 -6.18 2.41
N THR A 95 -1.27 -5.32 2.20
CA THR A 95 -2.28 -5.00 3.21
C THR A 95 -3.10 -6.24 3.56
N TYR A 96 -3.53 -7.02 2.57
CA TYR A 96 -4.23 -8.28 2.80
C TYR A 96 -3.39 -9.29 3.58
N VAL A 97 -2.16 -9.55 3.10
CA VAL A 97 -1.26 -10.54 3.71
C VAL A 97 -0.88 -10.17 5.14
N ASP A 98 -0.55 -8.90 5.39
CA ASP A 98 -0.22 -8.41 6.73
C ASP A 98 -1.45 -8.40 7.65
N ALA A 99 -2.63 -8.01 7.16
CA ALA A 99 -3.85 -8.04 7.95
C ALA A 99 -4.19 -9.46 8.37
N ARG A 100 -4.02 -10.45 7.49
CA ARG A 100 -4.22 -11.87 7.83
C ARG A 100 -3.24 -12.31 8.91
N ALA A 101 -1.96 -11.98 8.77
CA ALA A 101 -0.96 -12.30 9.77
C ALA A 101 -1.25 -11.68 11.15
N VAL A 102 -1.80 -10.46 11.18
CA VAL A 102 -2.23 -9.80 12.42
C VAL A 102 -3.49 -10.47 12.99
N ALA A 103 -4.47 -10.81 12.15
CA ALA A 103 -5.70 -11.47 12.58
C ALA A 103 -5.47 -12.88 13.13
N GLU A 104 -4.46 -13.59 12.61
CA GLU A 104 -4.02 -14.91 13.09
C GLU A 104 -3.11 -14.84 14.32
N SER A 105 -2.69 -13.64 14.72
CA SER A 105 -1.87 -13.43 15.92
C SER A 105 -2.71 -13.34 17.19
N ASN A 106 -2.06 -13.39 18.36
CA ASN A 106 -2.71 -13.19 19.67
C ASN A 106 -2.98 -11.69 19.99
N ALA A 107 -3.02 -10.82 18.98
CA ALA A 107 -3.24 -9.39 19.17
C ALA A 107 -4.73 -9.09 19.48
N GLU A 108 -4.97 -8.03 20.24
CA GLU A 108 -6.33 -7.59 20.57
C GLU A 108 -7.11 -7.09 19.35
N TRP A 109 -6.41 -6.58 18.34
CA TRP A 109 -7.02 -6.13 17.09
C TRP A 109 -6.96 -7.23 16.05
N MET A 110 -8.12 -7.77 15.70
CA MET A 110 -8.30 -8.75 14.64
C MET A 110 -8.90 -8.07 13.39
N PRO A 111 -8.07 -7.53 12.47
CA PRO A 111 -8.57 -6.95 11.23
C PRO A 111 -9.19 -8.04 10.33
N ASP A 112 -10.24 -7.71 9.58
CA ASP A 112 -10.69 -8.53 8.44
C ASP A 112 -9.77 -8.23 7.23
N PRO A 113 -8.93 -9.19 6.79
CA PRO A 113 -8.00 -9.03 5.67
C PRO A 113 -8.67 -8.66 4.36
N LEU A 114 -9.85 -9.21 4.07
CA LEU A 114 -10.56 -8.92 2.82
C LEU A 114 -11.01 -7.46 2.80
N VAL A 115 -11.58 -6.97 3.92
CA VAL A 115 -11.99 -5.57 4.04
C VAL A 115 -10.79 -4.63 3.89
N TRP A 116 -9.67 -4.91 4.57
CA TRP A 116 -8.49 -4.05 4.49
C TRP A 116 -7.79 -4.10 3.13
N GLY A 117 -7.70 -5.27 2.51
CA GLY A 117 -7.20 -5.42 1.14
C GLY A 117 -8.06 -4.66 0.12
N LEU A 118 -9.39 -4.73 0.25
CA LEU A 118 -10.32 -4.00 -0.61
C LEU A 118 -10.28 -2.49 -0.36
N VAL A 119 -10.13 -2.03 0.88
CA VAL A 119 -9.92 -0.60 1.18
C VAL A 119 -8.63 -0.11 0.54
N ALA A 120 -7.54 -0.87 0.64
CA ALA A 120 -6.27 -0.53 -0.01
C ALA A 120 -6.44 -0.47 -1.54
N LEU A 121 -7.09 -1.47 -2.15
CA LEU A 121 -7.38 -1.49 -3.59
C LEU A 121 -8.26 -0.32 -4.03
N ALA A 122 -9.37 -0.08 -3.34
CA ALA A 122 -10.28 1.01 -3.63
C ALA A 122 -9.57 2.36 -3.49
N SER A 123 -8.75 2.54 -2.46
CA SER A 123 -8.01 3.79 -2.27
C SER A 123 -7.07 4.06 -3.46
N VAL A 124 -6.35 3.04 -3.96
CA VAL A 124 -5.36 3.26 -5.02
C VAL A 124 -6.03 3.48 -6.38
N VAL A 125 -7.09 2.71 -6.68
CA VAL A 125 -7.82 2.80 -7.96
C VAL A 125 -8.69 4.05 -8.05
N LEU A 126 -9.36 4.44 -6.97
CA LEU A 126 -10.38 5.51 -7.01
C LEU A 126 -9.82 6.90 -6.72
N SER A 127 -8.59 7.02 -6.17
CA SER A 127 -8.06 8.32 -5.72
C SER A 127 -6.70 8.70 -6.29
N ALA A 128 -6.19 7.93 -7.24
CA ALA A 128 -4.84 8.11 -7.80
C ALA A 128 -3.80 8.30 -6.67
N PHE A 129 -3.77 7.34 -5.72
CA PHE A 129 -2.92 7.32 -4.51
C PHE A 129 -3.24 8.29 -3.37
N SER A 130 -4.06 9.32 -3.57
CA SER A 130 -4.27 10.35 -2.54
C SER A 130 -4.84 9.78 -1.23
N LEU A 131 -5.90 8.97 -1.33
CA LEU A 131 -6.49 8.27 -0.19
C LEU A 131 -5.63 7.10 0.29
N SER A 132 -4.78 6.54 -0.57
CA SER A 132 -3.87 5.44 -0.19
C SER A 132 -2.87 5.88 0.87
N VAL A 133 -2.40 7.13 0.83
CA VAL A 133 -1.55 7.69 1.90
C VAL A 133 -2.29 7.68 3.24
N VAL A 134 -3.54 8.14 3.27
CA VAL A 134 -4.34 8.18 4.50
C VAL A 134 -4.66 6.78 5.00
N ALA A 135 -5.11 5.89 4.12
CA ALA A 135 -5.48 4.52 4.46
C ALA A 135 -4.27 3.71 4.96
N SER A 136 -3.11 3.83 4.32
CA SER A 136 -1.87 3.17 4.75
C SER A 136 -1.39 3.68 6.10
N LEU A 137 -1.39 4.98 6.34
CA LEU A 137 -1.03 5.55 7.65
C LEU A 137 -1.99 5.09 8.75
N TYR A 138 -3.30 5.10 8.47
CA TYR A 138 -4.31 4.64 9.41
C TYR A 138 -4.16 3.15 9.75
N TYR A 139 -3.91 2.31 8.74
CA TYR A 139 -3.62 0.89 8.93
C TYR A 139 -2.37 0.68 9.79
N LEU A 140 -1.26 1.34 9.45
CA LEU A 140 0.01 1.23 10.20
C LEU A 140 -0.14 1.71 11.64
N TYR A 141 -0.92 2.75 11.89
CA TYR A 141 -1.24 3.19 13.25
C TYR A 141 -1.97 2.11 14.05
N LYS A 142 -3.02 1.49 13.47
CA LYS A 142 -3.76 0.40 14.11
C LYS A 142 -2.88 -0.83 14.35
N ARG A 143 -2.08 -1.21 13.35
CA ARG A 143 -1.11 -2.31 13.45
C ARG A 143 -0.09 -2.06 14.56
N HIS A 144 0.49 -0.87 14.59
CA HIS A 144 1.49 -0.51 15.59
C HIS A 144 0.92 -0.58 17.01
N GLY A 145 -0.33 -0.14 17.22
CA GLY A 145 -1.00 -0.29 18.51
C GLY A 145 -1.28 -1.74 18.92
N ALA A 146 -1.47 -2.64 17.96
CA ALA A 146 -1.82 -4.04 18.20
C ALA A 146 -0.61 -4.95 18.39
N VAL A 147 0.45 -4.75 17.61
CA VAL A 147 1.61 -5.66 17.53
C VAL A 147 2.96 -4.96 17.65
N GLY A 148 2.97 -3.63 17.87
CA GLY A 148 4.21 -2.86 18.01
C GLY A 148 4.97 -2.65 16.70
N ILE A 149 6.27 -2.38 16.83
CA ILE A 149 7.26 -2.49 15.75
C ILE A 149 8.04 -3.78 16.04
N PRO A 150 8.21 -4.69 15.08
CA PRO A 150 9.04 -5.87 15.29
C PRO A 150 10.47 -5.51 15.68
#